data_AF-A0A2T1K5J8-F1
#
_entry.id   AF-A0A2T1K5J8-F1
#
_cell.length_a   1.000
_cell.length_b   1.000
_cell.length_c   1.000
_cell.angle_alpha   90.00
_cell.angle_beta   90.00
_cell.angle_gamma   90.00
#
_symmetry.space_group_name_H-M   'P 1'
#
loop_
_entity.id
_entity.type
_entity.pdbx_description
1 polymer ?
#
loop_
_entity_poly.entity_id
_entity_poly.type
_entity_poly.pdbx_seq_one_letter_code
_entity_poly.pdbx_strand_id
1 'polypeptide(L)'
;MFLPLRGRPELNVCRDGGSITASYTDFWGNDYLLTLPVRLTGTSKDDVKMVGYKSPILEKVVKSKRISKGNGARYTLSSMVEVAVDKEHALKIARKIQRSVSGRENLDIATDLVLGI
;
A
#
# COMPACT_ATOMS: atom_id res chain seq x y z
N MET A 1 8.68 -11.36 8.06
CA MET A 1 9.62 -10.28 7.66
C MET A 1 9.25 -9.01 8.40
N PHE A 2 10.19 -8.37 9.12
CA PHE A 2 9.92 -7.14 9.88
C PHE A 2 10.36 -5.93 9.04
N LEU A 3 9.40 -5.12 8.57
CA LEU A 3 9.68 -3.90 7.80
C LEU A 3 9.38 -2.67 8.67
N PRO A 4 10.39 -2.02 9.27
CA PRO A 4 10.22 -0.71 9.88
C PRO A 4 9.96 0.33 8.79
N LEU A 5 8.95 1.18 9.00
CA LEU A 5 8.60 2.25 8.05
C LEU A 5 9.62 3.39 8.17
N ARG A 6 9.99 3.96 7.03
CA ARG A 6 10.79 5.18 6.92
C ARG A 6 10.02 6.21 6.12
N GLY A 7 9.95 7.43 6.66
CA GLY A 7 9.24 8.52 6.00
C GLY A 7 7.72 8.41 6.18
N ARG A 8 6.99 9.08 5.28
CA ARG A 8 5.54 9.20 5.34
C ARG A 8 4.92 8.22 4.34
N PRO A 9 4.06 7.29 4.77
CA PRO A 9 3.31 6.49 3.82
C PRO A 9 2.25 7.34 3.13
N GLU A 10 2.01 7.04 1.87
CA GLU A 10 0.95 7.64 1.07
C GLU A 10 -0.19 6.64 0.95
N LEU A 11 -1.41 7.10 1.26
CA LEU A 11 -2.61 6.29 1.23
C LEU A 11 -3.51 6.80 0.11
N ASN A 12 -3.95 5.90 -0.76
CA ASN A 12 -4.86 6.24 -1.84
C ASN A 12 -5.96 5.18 -1.93
N VAL A 13 -7.19 5.64 -2.13
CA VAL A 13 -8.29 4.79 -2.58
C VAL A 13 -8.29 4.85 -4.11
N CYS A 14 -8.11 3.72 -4.77
CA CYS A 14 -8.09 3.68 -6.22
C CYS A 14 -9.45 4.09 -6.79
N ARG A 15 -9.42 4.83 -7.92
CA ARG A 15 -10.60 5.44 -8.54
C ARG A 15 -11.62 4.41 -9.07
N ASP A 16 -11.22 3.15 -9.14
CA ASP A 16 -12.07 1.99 -9.43
C ASP A 16 -12.95 1.57 -8.23
N GLY A 17 -12.77 2.20 -7.05
CA GLY A 17 -13.53 1.92 -5.82
C GLY A 17 -13.24 0.53 -5.23
N GLY A 18 -12.26 -0.18 -5.77
CA GLY A 18 -12.05 -1.61 -5.51
C GLY A 18 -10.78 -1.93 -4.72
N SER A 19 -9.92 -0.95 -4.42
CA SER A 19 -8.71 -1.18 -3.63
C SER A 19 -8.26 0.03 -2.82
N ILE A 20 -7.78 -0.25 -1.60
CA ILE A 20 -7.00 0.70 -0.79
C ILE A 20 -5.53 0.36 -1.02
N THR A 21 -4.74 1.36 -1.33
CA THR A 21 -3.29 1.22 -1.54
C THR A 21 -2.53 2.06 -0.53
N ALA A 22 -1.45 1.50 -0.01
CA ALA A 22 -0.55 2.18 0.91
C ALA A 22 0.89 2.03 0.40
N SER A 23 1.43 3.12 -0.14
CA SER A 23 2.83 3.21 -0.56
C SER A 23 3.68 3.59 0.65
N TYR A 24 4.77 2.87 0.89
CA TYR A 24 5.69 3.20 1.97
C TYR A 24 7.12 2.78 1.65
N THR A 25 8.08 3.45 2.27
CA THR A 25 9.49 3.07 2.19
C THR A 25 9.88 2.36 3.48
N ASP A 26 10.68 1.30 3.39
CA ASP A 26 11.27 0.67 4.57
C ASP A 26 12.50 1.45 5.08
N PHE A 27 13.02 1.06 6.25
CA PHE A 27 14.22 1.63 6.84
C PHE A 27 15.44 1.61 5.90
N TRP A 28 15.56 0.58 5.08
CA TRP A 28 16.66 0.38 4.12
C TRP A 28 16.50 1.17 2.82
N GLY A 29 15.40 1.92 2.65
CA GLY A 29 15.15 2.71 1.45
C GLY A 29 14.52 1.92 0.29
N ASN A 30 13.97 0.73 0.55
CA ASN A 30 13.19 0.00 -0.43
C ASN A 30 11.73 0.49 -0.40
N ASP A 31 11.18 0.74 -1.58
CA ASP A 31 9.79 1.15 -1.74
C ASP A 31 8.87 -0.07 -1.84
N TYR A 32 7.74 -0.02 -1.14
CA TYR A 32 6.71 -1.05 -1.13
C TYR A 32 5.33 -0.43 -1.36
N LEU A 33 4.44 -1.26 -1.90
CA LEU A 33 3.03 -0.97 -2.09
C LEU A 33 2.22 -2.08 -1.43
N LEU A 34 1.45 -1.74 -0.40
CA LEU A 34 0.47 -2.64 0.19
C LEU A 34 -0.90 -2.36 -0.44
N THR A 35 -1.44 -3.34 -1.16
CA THR A 35 -2.73 -3.24 -1.84
C THR A 35 -3.72 -4.15 -1.14
N LEU A 36 -4.81 -3.58 -0.66
CA LEU A 36 -5.95 -4.31 -0.12
C LEU A 36 -7.14 -4.18 -1.08
N PRO A 37 -7.55 -5.26 -1.78
CA PRO A 37 -8.78 -5.26 -2.54
C PRO A 37 -9.98 -5.14 -1.62
N VAL A 38 -10.74 -4.06 -1.74
CA VAL A 38 -11.91 -3.76 -0.93
C VAL A 38 -13.19 -3.83 -1.76
N ARG A 39 -14.29 -4.17 -1.10
CA ARG A 39 -15.64 -4.01 -1.63
C ARG A 39 -16.44 -3.14 -0.68
N LEU A 40 -17.33 -2.33 -1.24
CA LEU A 40 -18.33 -1.62 -0.46
C LEU A 40 -19.38 -2.64 0.01
N THR A 41 -19.59 -2.70 1.32
CA THR A 41 -20.65 -3.51 1.92
C THR A 41 -21.57 -2.59 2.72
N GLY A 42 -22.89 -2.77 2.58
CA GLY A 42 -23.89 -1.94 3.25
C GLY A 42 -25.07 -1.65 2.33
N THR A 43 -26.29 -1.84 2.82
CA THR A 43 -27.55 -1.61 2.08
C THR A 43 -28.13 -0.21 2.30
N SER A 44 -27.62 0.56 3.25
CA SER A 44 -28.06 1.94 3.57
C SER A 44 -26.87 2.91 3.55
N LYS A 45 -27.14 4.19 3.26
CA LYS A 45 -26.13 5.25 3.13
C LYS A 45 -25.27 5.45 4.40
N ASP A 46 -25.77 5.05 5.56
CA ASP A 46 -25.11 5.23 6.86
C ASP A 46 -24.28 4.03 7.32
N ASP A 47 -24.32 2.88 6.62
CA ASP A 47 -23.65 1.63 7.00
C ASP A 47 -22.65 1.12 5.94
N VAL A 48 -22.22 2.00 5.03
CA VAL A 48 -21.25 1.64 3.99
C VAL A 48 -19.87 1.44 4.62
N LYS A 49 -19.45 0.18 4.75
CA LYS A 49 -18.13 -0.22 5.26
C LYS A 49 -17.28 -0.79 4.13
N MET A 50 -16.01 -0.38 4.06
CA MET A 50 -15.03 -1.01 3.19
C MET A 50 -14.53 -2.30 3.84
N VAL A 51 -14.80 -3.44 3.19
CA VAL A 51 -14.36 -4.75 3.68
C VAL A 51 -13.44 -5.37 2.64
N GLY A 52 -12.28 -5.85 3.08
CA GLY A 52 -11.39 -6.63 2.22
C GLY A 52 -12.05 -7.94 1.82
N TYR A 53 -12.08 -8.25 0.53
CA TYR A 53 -12.67 -9.49 0.01
C TYR A 53 -11.63 -10.50 -0.50
N LYS A 54 -10.38 -10.09 -0.57
CA LYS A 54 -9.22 -10.90 -0.94
C LYS A 54 -8.06 -10.60 0.00
N SER A 55 -7.08 -11.50 0.03
CA SER A 55 -5.84 -11.30 0.77
C SER A 55 -5.13 -10.02 0.32
N PRO A 56 -4.49 -9.29 1.25
CA PRO A 56 -3.67 -8.15 0.90
C PRO A 56 -2.46 -8.60 0.08
N ILE A 57 -2.08 -7.80 -0.89
CA ILE A 57 -0.94 -8.02 -1.77
C ILE A 57 0.13 -7.01 -1.37
N LEU A 58 1.34 -7.49 -1.10
CA LEU A 58 2.49 -6.63 -0.85
C LEU A 58 3.43 -6.70 -2.06
N GLU A 59 3.73 -5.57 -2.66
CA GLU A 59 4.62 -5.48 -3.82
C GLU A 59 5.85 -4.65 -3.45
N LYS A 60 7.03 -5.12 -3.85
CA LYS A 60 8.28 -4.37 -3.79
C LYS A 60 8.49 -3.65 -5.12
N VAL A 61 8.73 -2.34 -5.05
CA VAL A 61 9.07 -1.54 -6.23
C VAL A 61 10.58 -1.64 -6.47
N VAL A 62 10.95 -2.27 -7.58
CA VAL A 62 12.33 -2.44 -8.02
C VAL A 62 12.64 -1.39 -9.08
N LYS A 63 13.57 -0.49 -8.78
CA LYS A 63 14.02 0.56 -9.70
C LYS A 63 15.38 0.16 -10.30
N SER A 64 15.46 0.08 -11.63
CA SER A 64 16.71 -0.18 -12.36
C SER A 64 17.07 1.01 -13.23
N LYS A 65 18.32 1.49 -13.10
CA LYS A 65 18.86 2.55 -13.95
C LYS A 65 19.34 1.92 -15.25
N ARG A 66 18.89 2.45 -16.38
CA ARG A 66 19.28 2.02 -17.73
C ARG A 66 19.78 3.22 -18.52
N ILE A 67 20.54 2.93 -19.56
CA ILE A 67 21.07 3.92 -20.50
C ILE A 67 20.43 3.62 -21.86
N SER A 68 19.83 4.64 -22.45
CA SER A 68 19.21 4.53 -23.78
C SER A 68 20.30 4.27 -24.82
N LYS A 69 20.08 3.25 -25.66
CA LYS A 69 21.03 2.87 -26.72
C LYS A 69 21.18 3.94 -27.79
N GLY A 70 20.18 4.80 -27.98
CA GLY A 70 20.17 5.81 -29.05
C GLY A 70 20.90 7.09 -28.66
N ASN A 71 20.48 7.73 -27.57
CA ASN A 71 20.95 9.07 -27.17
C ASN A 71 21.83 9.08 -25.90
N GLY A 72 22.13 7.92 -25.31
CA GLY A 72 22.89 7.83 -24.07
C GLY A 72 22.17 8.38 -22.83
N ALA A 73 20.90 8.77 -22.94
CA ALA A 73 20.14 9.33 -21.84
C ALA A 73 19.90 8.27 -20.76
N ARG A 74 20.11 8.65 -19.49
CA ARG A 74 19.80 7.80 -18.34
C ARG A 74 18.30 7.83 -18.08
N TYR A 75 17.69 6.67 -17.95
CA TYR A 75 16.30 6.52 -17.54
C TYR A 75 16.18 5.46 -16.44
N THR A 76 15.10 5.54 -15.69
CA THR A 76 14.82 4.56 -14.62
C THR A 76 13.62 3.74 -15.03
N LEU A 77 13.78 2.42 -15.06
CA LEU A 77 12.66 1.48 -15.16
C LEU A 77 12.24 1.07 -13.76
N SER A 78 10.94 1.16 -13.48
CA SER A 78 10.33 0.59 -12.28
C SER A 78 9.56 -0.68 -12.64
N SER A 79 9.73 -1.72 -11.84
CA SER A 79 8.93 -2.95 -11.90
C SER A 79 8.41 -3.25 -10.50
N MET A 80 7.23 -3.88 -10.42
CA MET A 80 6.67 -4.35 -9.15
C MET A 80 6.89 -5.86 -9.05
N VAL A 81 7.34 -6.32 -7.89
CA VAL A 81 7.56 -7.73 -7.60
C VAL A 81 6.73 -8.08 -6.38
N GLU A 82 5.79 -9.00 -6.54
CA GLU A 82 4.97 -9.49 -5.44
C GLU A 82 5.83 -10.17 -4.38
N VAL A 83 5.61 -9.80 -3.12
CA VAL A 83 6.26 -10.35 -1.95
C VAL A 83 5.19 -11.13 -1.19
N ALA A 84 5.35 -12.45 -1.13
CA ALA A 84 4.47 -13.28 -0.33
C ALA A 84 4.48 -12.80 1.14
N VAL A 85 3.32 -12.35 1.61
CA VAL A 85 3.12 -11.87 2.97
C VAL A 85 1.92 -12.59 3.56
N ASP A 86 2.05 -13.10 4.78
CA ASP A 86 0.90 -13.64 5.48
C ASP A 86 0.02 -12.51 6.03
N LYS A 87 -1.20 -12.88 6.44
CA LYS A 87 -2.19 -11.96 6.98
C LYS A 87 -1.69 -11.24 8.24
N GLU A 88 -0.96 -11.93 9.12
CA GLU A 88 -0.46 -11.34 10.36
C GLU A 88 0.59 -10.24 10.11
N HIS A 89 1.50 -10.48 9.17
CA HIS A 89 2.51 -9.51 8.77
C HIS A 89 1.89 -8.34 8.02
N ALA A 90 0.93 -8.59 7.12
CA ALA A 90 0.17 -7.53 6.46
C ALA A 90 -0.55 -6.63 7.49
N LEU A 91 -1.21 -7.22 8.49
CA LEU A 91 -1.87 -6.49 9.57
C LEU A 91 -0.87 -5.68 10.41
N LYS A 92 0.31 -6.25 10.71
CA LYS A 92 1.38 -5.52 11.41
C LYS A 92 1.86 -4.30 10.60
N ILE A 93 1.97 -4.42 9.28
CA ILE A 93 2.35 -3.32 8.39
C ILE A 93 1.24 -2.26 8.39
N ALA A 94 -0.02 -2.65 8.17
CA ALA A 94 -1.17 -1.74 8.17
C ALA A 94 -1.32 -0.96 9.49
N ARG A 95 -1.17 -1.63 10.64
CA ARG A 95 -1.19 -0.96 11.95
C ARG A 95 -0.06 0.06 12.12
N LYS A 96 1.13 -0.21 11.58
CA LYS A 96 2.23 0.76 11.60
C LYS A 96 1.92 1.96 10.71
N ILE A 97 1.34 1.72 9.53
CA ILE A 97 0.92 2.78 8.60
C ILE A 97 -0.12 3.67 9.29
N GLN A 98 -1.17 3.09 9.89
CA GLN A 98 -2.19 3.78 10.67
C GLN A 98 -1.59 4.66 11.77
N ARG A 99 -0.67 4.11 12.58
CA ARG A 99 0.02 4.90 13.62
C ARG A 99 0.81 6.08 13.05
N SER A 100 1.44 5.91 11.88
CA SER A 100 2.24 6.98 11.27
C SER A 100 1.41 8.12 10.67
N VAL A 101 0.13 7.85 10.36
CA VAL A 101 -0.82 8.84 9.84
C VAL A 101 -1.82 9.32 10.89
N SER A 102 -1.71 8.85 12.14
CA SER A 102 -2.53 9.30 13.27
C SER A 102 -2.43 10.82 13.42
N GLY A 103 -3.58 11.51 13.36
CA GLY A 103 -3.66 12.98 13.40
C GLY A 103 -3.61 13.67 12.04
N ARG A 104 -3.92 12.96 10.94
CA ARG A 104 -3.99 13.52 9.57
C ARG A 104 -5.30 13.16 8.90
N GLU A 105 -5.60 13.84 7.79
CA GLU A 105 -6.82 13.63 6.97
C GLU A 105 -6.99 12.19 6.45
N ASN A 106 -5.92 11.39 6.40
CA ASN A 106 -5.95 10.02 5.89
C ASN A 106 -6.15 8.93 6.97
N LEU A 107 -6.52 9.30 8.20
CA LEU A 107 -6.70 8.36 9.31
C LEU A 107 -7.83 7.36 9.06
N ASP A 108 -8.92 7.81 8.42
CA ASP A 108 -10.08 6.97 8.13
C ASP A 108 -9.70 5.86 7.15
N ILE A 109 -9.02 6.22 6.06
CA ILE A 109 -8.51 5.27 5.04
C ILE A 109 -7.53 4.27 5.67
N ALA A 110 -6.67 4.74 6.60
CA ALA A 110 -5.74 3.85 7.28
C ALA A 110 -6.43 2.90 8.26
N THR A 111 -7.56 3.32 8.83
CA THR A 111 -8.38 2.49 9.71
C THR A 111 -9.11 1.44 8.90
N ASP A 112 -9.68 1.80 7.76
CA ASP A 112 -10.29 0.86 6.81
C ASP A 112 -9.28 -0.18 6.29
N LEU A 113 -8.04 0.25 6.02
CA LEU A 113 -6.96 -0.66 5.64
C LEU A 113 -6.68 -1.71 6.73
N VAL A 114 -6.72 -1.32 8.01
CA VAL A 114 -6.50 -2.23 9.15
C VAL A 114 -7.70 -3.14 9.38
N LEU A 115 -8.92 -2.60 9.27
CA LEU A 115 -10.15 -3.36 9.48
C LEU A 115 -10.44 -4.34 8.35
N GLY A 116 -10.03 -4.02 7.13
CA GLY A 116 -10.27 -4.85 5.96
C GLY A 116 -9.29 -6.01 5.78
N ILE A 117 -8.15 -6.04 6.50
CA ILE A 117 -7.21 -7.18 6.52
C ILE A 117 -7.70 -8.24 7.50
#